data_AF-A0A2V7HHU9-F1
#
_entry.id   AF-A0A2V7HHU9-F1
#
_cell.length_a   1.000
_cell.length_b   1.000
_cell.length_c   1.000
_cell.angle_alpha   90.00
_cell.angle_beta   90.00
_cell.angle_gamma   90.00
#
_symmetry.space_group_name_H-M   'P 1'
#
loop_
_entity.id
_entity.type
_entity.pdbx_description
1 polymer ?
#
loop_
_entity_poly.entity_id
_entity_poly.type
_entity_poly.pdbx_seq_one_letter_code
_entity_poly.pdbx_strand_id
1 'polypeptide(L)'
;VTDAMTLPGVGLSPVRELARRIEGLAGRVPLRWRVEPRFGYASAATRFVSRGAWAVAVNGGDALAICAWDAGRPTLEEGAIAGGFDIADGGRAMLALVSAHGEPLVFPPHRDVEARLDATTAFWDDWSARLRYAGSWRAPVLRAALALKLLVFAQSGAIAAAATTSLPEGIGGERNWDYRYCWIRDSSFTLEALLQLGCHAEATSFFWWFMHATRLTLPRLQVFYRLDGGAYAPERTLPLEGYRGSRPVRIGNGAAGQLQLDTYGELLDAAFVYVGKGGSLDASTGRDLARVADFVCEHWRDPDAGIWEIRAAPRHHTQSKAMCWVALDRAVRLADAGHLPRARAPRWRAEAAAIRRFVDTQCWSTAKGSYVGYAGGEDLDASLLLMAIRRYDEPESPRLRGTVEAIRRELSRGPLLYRYTGDDGLAGGEGAFLCCSFWLAEALAIAGRRDEAARLMDELIGLANDVGLYAEEIEPAGGEFLGNFPQGLVHLALVSAAVALAPTAS
;
A
#
# COMPACT_ATOMS: atom_id res chain seq x y z
N VAL A 1 -5.78 11.47 -25.48
CA VAL A 1 -4.74 10.41 -25.38
C VAL A 1 -5.23 9.40 -24.37
N THR A 2 -5.13 8.12 -24.68
CA THR A 2 -5.51 7.02 -23.78
C THR A 2 -4.30 6.13 -23.60
N ASP A 3 -3.86 5.97 -22.35
CA ASP A 3 -2.75 5.09 -21.99
C ASP A 3 -3.25 3.89 -21.19
N ALA A 4 -2.73 2.70 -21.48
CA ALA A 4 -3.02 1.52 -20.68
C ALA A 4 -1.84 0.54 -20.68
N MET A 5 -1.52 0.02 -19.50
CA MET A 5 -0.87 -1.29 -19.43
C MET A 5 -1.92 -2.32 -19.78
N THR A 6 -1.86 -2.88 -20.99
CA THR A 6 -2.94 -3.71 -21.51
C THR A 6 -3.01 -5.03 -20.78
N LEU A 7 -4.21 -5.48 -20.46
CA LEU A 7 -4.41 -6.82 -19.92
C LEU A 7 -4.27 -7.87 -21.02
N PRO A 8 -3.74 -9.06 -20.71
CA PRO A 8 -3.72 -10.15 -21.66
C PRO A 8 -5.17 -10.52 -22.03
N GLY A 9 -5.41 -10.80 -23.30
CA GLY A 9 -6.70 -11.33 -23.75
C GLY A 9 -6.96 -12.74 -23.22
N VAL A 10 -8.00 -13.39 -23.74
CA VAL A 10 -8.41 -14.76 -23.35
C VAL A 10 -7.38 -15.88 -23.65
N GLY A 11 -6.24 -15.57 -24.27
CA GLY A 11 -5.19 -16.54 -24.60
C GLY A 11 -3.93 -16.39 -23.74
N LEU A 12 -3.11 -17.45 -23.69
CA LEU A 12 -1.79 -17.40 -23.07
C LEU A 12 -0.86 -16.51 -23.93
N SER A 13 -0.57 -15.31 -23.44
CA SER A 13 0.30 -14.36 -24.12
C SER A 13 1.26 -13.71 -23.12
N PRO A 14 2.59 -13.87 -23.28
CA PRO A 14 3.59 -13.27 -22.38
C PRO A 14 3.79 -11.77 -22.65
N VAL A 15 2.82 -11.09 -23.26
CA VAL A 15 2.98 -9.71 -23.72
C VAL A 15 2.87 -8.75 -22.54
N ARG A 16 3.98 -8.07 -22.25
CA ARG A 16 4.01 -6.86 -21.42
C ARG A 16 3.97 -5.66 -22.35
N GLU A 17 2.82 -5.01 -22.41
CA GLU A 17 2.55 -3.92 -23.35
C GLU A 17 1.97 -2.70 -22.63
N LEU A 18 2.58 -1.55 -22.89
CA LEU A 18 2.02 -0.24 -22.59
C LEU A 18 1.58 0.40 -23.91
N ALA A 19 0.28 0.50 -24.10
CA ALA A 19 -0.33 1.10 -25.29
C ALA A 19 -0.71 2.56 -25.02
N ARG A 20 -0.51 3.40 -26.04
CA ARG A 20 -0.89 4.81 -26.08
C ARG A 20 -1.66 5.07 -27.37
N ARG A 21 -2.98 5.25 -27.26
CA ARG A 21 -3.86 5.68 -28.35
C ARG A 21 -4.01 7.20 -28.36
N ILE A 22 -3.79 7.80 -29.52
CA ILE A 22 -3.84 9.25 -29.73
C ILE A 22 -4.93 9.50 -30.78
N GLU A 23 -5.90 10.34 -30.43
CA GLU A 23 -7.03 10.68 -31.30
C GLU A 23 -7.05 12.19 -31.54
N GLY A 24 -7.17 12.59 -32.80
CA GLY A 24 -7.28 13.99 -33.21
C GLY A 24 -8.72 14.47 -33.02
N LEU A 25 -8.92 15.34 -32.04
CA LEU A 25 -10.27 15.84 -31.71
C LEU A 25 -10.65 17.08 -32.52
N ALA A 26 -9.71 18.00 -32.71
CA ALA A 26 -9.92 19.26 -33.44
C ALA A 26 -8.57 19.86 -33.90
N GLY A 27 -8.57 20.50 -35.07
CA GLY A 27 -7.40 21.08 -35.71
C GLY A 27 -6.37 20.08 -36.24
N ARG A 28 -5.15 20.57 -36.43
CA ARG A 28 -3.98 19.75 -36.79
C ARG A 28 -2.88 20.02 -35.79
N VAL A 29 -2.43 18.98 -35.10
CA VAL A 29 -1.43 19.08 -34.04
C VAL A 29 -0.18 18.30 -34.43
N PRO A 30 0.99 18.97 -34.58
CA PRO A 30 2.25 18.28 -34.73
C PRO A 30 2.68 17.67 -33.38
N LEU A 31 2.94 16.36 -33.37
CA LEU A 31 3.36 15.61 -32.20
C LEU A 31 4.74 14.98 -32.41
N ARG A 32 5.52 14.93 -31.34
CA ARG A 32 6.80 14.23 -31.26
C ARG A 32 6.82 13.35 -30.04
N TRP A 33 7.49 12.21 -30.14
CA TRP A 33 7.69 11.30 -29.03
C TRP A 33 9.12 10.79 -29.01
N ARG A 34 9.60 10.49 -27.81
CA ARG A 34 10.96 10.01 -27.54
C ARG A 34 10.93 9.09 -26.34
N VAL A 35 11.60 7.94 -26.45
CA VAL A 35 11.74 6.95 -25.39
C VAL A 35 13.23 6.70 -25.17
N GLU A 36 13.65 6.83 -23.92
CA GLU A 36 15.05 6.67 -23.49
C GLU A 36 15.19 5.51 -22.51
N PRO A 37 15.26 4.25 -22.99
CA PRO A 37 15.42 3.10 -22.10
C PRO A 37 16.73 3.19 -21.32
N ARG A 38 16.66 2.94 -20.01
CA ARG A 38 17.81 2.87 -19.10
C ARG A 38 17.67 1.63 -18.21
N PHE A 39 18.35 0.57 -18.58
CA PHE A 39 18.29 -0.70 -17.85
C PHE A 39 19.12 -0.64 -16.56
N GLY A 40 18.74 -1.47 -15.58
CA GLY A 40 19.47 -1.60 -14.31
C GLY A 40 19.60 -0.28 -13.56
N TYR A 41 18.55 0.56 -13.52
CA TYR A 41 18.62 1.90 -12.92
C TYR A 41 19.71 2.79 -13.54
N ALA A 42 19.83 2.74 -14.87
CA ALA A 42 20.86 3.41 -15.66
C ALA A 42 22.31 2.95 -15.39
N SER A 43 22.53 1.91 -14.59
CA SER A 43 23.88 1.36 -14.39
C SER A 43 24.33 0.45 -15.52
N ALA A 44 23.40 0.00 -16.38
CA ALA A 44 23.68 -0.94 -17.45
C ALA A 44 23.73 -0.24 -18.81
N ALA A 45 24.73 -0.60 -19.63
CA ALA A 45 24.86 -0.09 -20.98
C ALA A 45 23.67 -0.54 -21.84
N THR A 46 22.89 0.43 -22.33
CA THR A 46 21.73 0.16 -23.20
C THR A 46 22.23 0.10 -24.64
N ARG A 47 22.03 -1.05 -25.31
CA ARG A 47 22.39 -1.20 -26.72
C ARG A 47 21.15 -1.05 -27.58
N PHE A 48 21.20 -0.16 -28.55
CA PHE A 48 20.14 0.01 -29.54
C PHE A 48 20.46 -0.83 -30.78
N VAL A 49 19.48 -1.59 -31.25
CA VAL A 49 19.61 -2.45 -32.43
C VAL A 49 18.37 -2.33 -33.31
N SER A 50 18.57 -2.43 -34.62
CA SER A 50 17.48 -2.58 -35.58
C SER A 50 17.21 -4.07 -35.81
N ARG A 51 15.96 -4.49 -35.66
CA ARG A 51 15.49 -5.84 -36.04
C ARG A 51 14.43 -5.71 -37.12
N GLY A 52 14.86 -5.76 -38.38
CA GLY A 52 13.98 -5.47 -39.51
C GLY A 52 13.48 -4.03 -39.44
N ALA A 53 12.16 -3.84 -39.38
CA ALA A 53 11.53 -2.52 -39.27
C ALA A 53 11.52 -1.95 -37.83
N TRP A 54 11.93 -2.74 -36.83
CA TRP A 54 11.74 -2.39 -35.43
C TRP A 54 13.02 -1.86 -34.77
N ALA A 55 12.90 -0.75 -34.07
CA ALA A 55 13.92 -0.23 -33.16
C ALA A 55 13.79 -0.91 -31.79
N VAL A 56 14.88 -1.50 -31.30
CA VAL A 56 14.90 -2.28 -30.06
C VAL A 56 16.05 -1.82 -29.17
N ALA A 57 15.77 -1.56 -27.90
CA ALA A 57 16.77 -1.38 -26.86
C ALA A 57 16.93 -2.70 -26.09
N VAL A 58 18.17 -3.13 -25.86
CA VAL A 58 18.47 -4.39 -25.17
C VAL A 58 19.57 -4.23 -24.13
N ASN A 59 19.47 -5.03 -23.08
CA ASN A 59 20.55 -5.28 -22.11
C ASN A 59 20.41 -6.69 -21.52
N GLY A 60 21.38 -7.57 -21.78
CA GLY A 60 21.33 -8.95 -21.26
C GLY A 60 20.05 -9.68 -21.67
N GLY A 61 19.28 -10.13 -20.67
CA GLY A 61 17.97 -10.78 -20.87
C GLY A 61 16.80 -9.82 -21.06
N ASP A 62 17.02 -8.51 -20.97
CA ASP A 62 16.00 -7.48 -21.13
C ASP A 62 15.95 -6.94 -22.56
N ALA A 63 14.74 -6.75 -23.08
CA ALA A 63 14.50 -6.10 -24.35
C ALA A 63 13.26 -5.21 -24.30
N LEU A 64 13.29 -4.10 -25.03
CA LEU A 64 12.21 -3.14 -25.17
C LEU A 64 12.13 -2.67 -26.62
N ALA A 65 10.94 -2.62 -27.20
CA ALA A 65 10.71 -2.00 -28.51
C ALA A 65 9.51 -1.07 -28.48
N ILE A 66 9.50 -0.13 -29.43
CA ILE A 66 8.36 0.76 -29.70
C ILE A 66 7.77 0.38 -31.06
N CYS A 67 6.53 -0.11 -31.04
CA CYS A 67 5.72 -0.28 -32.22
C CYS A 67 4.89 1.00 -32.44
N ALA A 68 4.90 1.52 -33.67
CA ALA A 68 4.22 2.77 -34.00
C ALA A 68 3.35 2.59 -35.26
N TRP A 69 2.10 3.02 -35.18
CA TRP A 69 1.13 3.03 -36.28
C TRP A 69 0.53 4.41 -36.41
N ASP A 70 0.67 5.02 -37.59
CA ASP A 70 0.29 6.41 -37.87
C ASP A 70 0.91 7.45 -36.91
N ALA A 71 1.92 7.03 -36.14
CA ALA A 71 2.65 7.84 -35.16
C ALA A 71 4.07 8.20 -35.65
N GLY A 72 4.31 8.14 -36.96
CA GLY A 72 5.64 8.31 -37.55
C GLY A 72 6.52 7.06 -37.43
N ARG A 73 7.48 6.91 -38.34
CA ARG A 73 8.41 5.77 -38.33
C ARG A 73 9.40 5.93 -37.17
N PRO A 74 9.56 4.93 -36.28
CA PRO A 74 10.58 4.95 -35.24
C PRO A 74 11.98 5.09 -35.83
N THR A 75 12.75 6.05 -35.33
CA THR A 75 14.17 6.25 -35.66
C THR A 75 15.02 6.05 -34.42
N LEU A 76 16.20 5.45 -34.62
CA LEU A 76 17.23 5.38 -33.58
C LEU A 76 17.95 6.72 -33.53
N GLU A 77 17.92 7.35 -32.36
CA GLU A 77 18.68 8.55 -32.04
C GLU A 77 19.72 8.22 -30.96
N GLU A 78 20.62 9.14 -30.67
CA GLU A 78 21.59 8.93 -29.60
C GLU A 78 20.86 8.71 -28.25
N GLY A 79 21.01 7.49 -27.72
CA GLY A 79 20.41 7.08 -26.45
C GLY A 79 18.89 6.88 -26.45
N ALA A 80 18.22 6.89 -27.61
CA ALA A 80 16.76 6.90 -27.68
C ALA A 80 16.15 6.27 -28.93
N ILE A 81 14.85 6.00 -28.83
CA ILE A 81 13.95 5.71 -29.97
C ILE A 81 12.97 6.88 -30.06
N ALA A 82 12.84 7.49 -31.23
CA ALA A 82 12.00 8.68 -31.42
C ALA A 82 11.16 8.61 -32.68
N GLY A 83 10.18 9.50 -32.78
CA GLY A 83 9.37 9.69 -33.96
C GLY A 83 8.52 10.96 -33.87
N GLY A 84 7.86 11.30 -34.98
CA GLY A 84 6.99 12.46 -35.06
C GLY A 84 5.99 12.33 -36.20
N PHE A 85 4.85 12.97 -36.02
CA PHE A 85 3.71 12.90 -36.93
C PHE A 85 2.76 14.07 -36.68
N ASP A 86 1.89 14.37 -37.66
CA ASP A 86 0.78 15.29 -37.49
C ASP A 86 -0.51 14.49 -37.30
N ILE A 87 -1.33 14.88 -36.32
CA ILE A 87 -2.67 14.32 -36.16
C ILE A 87 -3.72 15.39 -36.47
N ALA A 88 -4.68 15.04 -37.32
CA ALA A 88 -5.80 15.90 -37.69
C ALA A 88 -7.13 15.32 -37.15
N ASP A 89 -8.22 16.08 -37.27
CA ASP A 89 -9.58 15.68 -36.87
C ASP A 89 -9.94 14.27 -37.35
N GLY A 90 -10.39 13.44 -36.41
CA GLY A 90 -10.76 12.04 -36.66
C GLY A 90 -9.57 11.10 -36.92
N GLY A 91 -8.35 11.63 -36.99
CA GLY A 91 -7.12 10.84 -37.11
C GLY A 91 -6.87 10.02 -35.84
N ARG A 92 -6.26 8.86 -36.02
CA ARG A 92 -5.82 7.99 -34.92
C ARG A 92 -4.37 7.60 -35.13
N ALA A 93 -3.62 7.56 -34.04
CA ALA A 93 -2.26 7.05 -34.00
C ALA A 93 -2.07 6.19 -32.75
N MET A 94 -1.20 5.20 -32.85
CA MET A 94 -0.94 4.24 -31.77
C MET A 94 0.56 4.07 -31.57
N LEU A 95 0.97 4.09 -30.31
CA LEU A 95 2.28 3.67 -29.85
C LEU A 95 2.10 2.50 -28.89
N ALA A 96 2.87 1.42 -29.07
CA ALA A 96 2.94 0.33 -28.11
C ALA A 96 4.39 0.10 -27.70
N LEU A 97 4.67 0.27 -26.42
CA LEU A 97 5.92 -0.16 -25.80
C LEU A 97 5.74 -1.61 -25.38
N VAL A 98 6.54 -2.49 -25.99
CA VAL A 98 6.58 -3.92 -25.64
C VAL A 98 7.89 -4.25 -24.95
N SER A 99 7.84 -5.05 -23.88
CA SER A 99 9.03 -5.46 -23.14
C SER A 99 9.08 -6.97 -22.91
N ALA A 100 10.30 -7.48 -22.74
CA ALA A 100 10.58 -8.88 -22.44
C ALA A 100 11.71 -8.98 -21.42
N HIS A 101 11.64 -9.98 -20.54
CA HIS A 101 12.65 -10.30 -19.54
C HIS A 101 12.88 -11.82 -19.52
N GLY A 102 14.03 -12.26 -20.04
CA GLY A 102 14.37 -13.69 -20.11
C GLY A 102 13.54 -14.49 -21.11
N GLU A 103 12.80 -13.82 -22.00
CA GLU A 103 11.85 -14.41 -22.94
C GLU A 103 11.91 -13.71 -24.30
N PRO A 104 11.31 -14.28 -25.38
CA PRO A 104 11.28 -13.64 -26.69
C PRO A 104 10.49 -12.32 -26.68
N LEU A 105 11.05 -11.28 -27.28
CA LEU A 105 10.33 -10.03 -27.54
C LEU A 105 9.30 -10.24 -28.66
N VAL A 106 8.03 -9.97 -28.36
CA VAL A 106 6.90 -10.14 -29.28
C VAL A 106 6.52 -8.78 -29.88
N PHE A 107 6.36 -8.73 -31.21
CA PHE A 107 5.86 -7.56 -31.94
C PHE A 107 4.40 -7.79 -32.32
N PRO A 108 3.44 -7.22 -31.58
CA PRO A 108 2.03 -7.43 -31.87
C PRO A 108 1.60 -6.65 -33.11
N PRO A 109 0.65 -7.15 -33.90
CA PRO A 109 0.04 -6.37 -34.97
C PRO A 109 -0.90 -5.30 -34.38
N HIS A 110 -1.08 -4.19 -35.11
CA HIS A 110 -1.87 -3.03 -34.68
C HIS A 110 -3.25 -3.41 -34.11
N ARG A 111 -4.01 -4.19 -34.88
CA ARG A 111 -5.37 -4.62 -34.51
C ARG A 111 -5.44 -5.35 -33.17
N ASP A 112 -4.37 -6.08 -32.80
CA ASP A 112 -4.37 -6.85 -31.56
C ASP A 112 -4.09 -5.92 -30.36
N VAL A 113 -3.29 -4.87 -30.55
CA VAL A 113 -3.09 -3.80 -29.55
C VAL A 113 -4.39 -3.04 -29.32
N GLU A 114 -5.07 -2.63 -30.40
CA GLU A 114 -6.37 -1.94 -30.31
C GLU A 114 -7.41 -2.82 -29.58
N ALA A 115 -7.54 -4.08 -30.00
CA ALA A 115 -8.47 -5.01 -29.36
C ALA A 115 -8.15 -5.23 -27.87
N ARG A 116 -6.88 -5.32 -27.48
CA ARG A 116 -6.48 -5.41 -26.07
C ARG A 116 -6.77 -4.15 -25.28
N LEU A 117 -6.59 -2.97 -25.87
CA LEU A 117 -6.90 -1.70 -25.23
C LEU A 117 -8.42 -1.58 -24.95
N ASP A 118 -9.24 -1.93 -25.93
CA ASP A 118 -10.70 -1.93 -25.76
C ASP A 118 -11.16 -3.00 -24.76
N ALA A 119 -10.58 -4.21 -24.82
CA ALA A 119 -10.84 -5.27 -23.83
C ALA A 119 -10.38 -4.88 -22.42
N THR A 120 -9.27 -4.16 -22.28
CA THR A 120 -8.78 -3.63 -21.00
C THR A 120 -9.78 -2.62 -20.43
N THR A 121 -10.31 -1.74 -21.27
CA THR A 121 -11.34 -0.77 -20.87
C THR A 121 -12.60 -1.50 -20.38
N ALA A 122 -13.10 -2.44 -21.18
CA ALA A 122 -14.28 -3.24 -20.84
C ALA A 122 -14.09 -4.06 -19.56
N PHE A 123 -12.89 -4.61 -19.33
CA PHE A 123 -12.55 -5.31 -18.09
C PHE A 123 -12.68 -4.37 -16.88
N TRP A 124 -12.12 -3.17 -16.95
CA TRP A 124 -12.18 -2.23 -15.83
C TRP A 124 -13.59 -1.71 -15.58
N ASP A 125 -14.39 -1.53 -16.63
CA ASP A 125 -15.82 -1.19 -16.50
C ASP A 125 -16.60 -2.31 -15.80
N ASP A 126 -16.46 -3.57 -16.24
CA ASP A 126 -17.09 -4.73 -15.61
C ASP A 126 -16.64 -4.92 -14.15
N TRP A 127 -15.33 -4.85 -13.91
CA TRP A 127 -14.76 -5.02 -12.59
C TRP A 127 -15.28 -3.93 -11.63
N SER A 128 -15.31 -2.68 -12.08
CA SER A 128 -15.81 -1.54 -11.29
C SER A 128 -17.31 -1.65 -11.00
N ALA A 129 -18.10 -2.16 -11.96
CA ALA A 129 -19.54 -2.35 -11.79
C ALA A 129 -19.90 -3.36 -10.70
N ARG A 130 -18.99 -4.30 -10.39
CA ARG A 130 -19.17 -5.32 -9.35
C ARG A 130 -18.89 -4.85 -7.93
N LEU A 131 -18.30 -3.66 -7.76
CA LEU A 131 -17.96 -3.12 -6.43
C LEU A 131 -19.21 -2.79 -5.60
N ARG A 132 -19.25 -3.36 -4.39
CA ARG A 132 -20.32 -3.20 -3.42
C ARG A 132 -19.98 -2.07 -2.46
N TYR A 133 -20.40 -0.85 -2.81
CA TYR A 133 -20.37 0.30 -1.90
C TYR A 133 -21.50 1.27 -2.24
N ALA A 134 -22.34 1.57 -1.25
CA ALA A 134 -23.53 2.42 -1.37
C ALA A 134 -23.49 3.67 -0.48
N GLY A 135 -22.35 3.98 0.13
CA GLY A 135 -22.17 5.20 0.93
C GLY A 135 -21.92 6.44 0.07
N SER A 136 -21.87 7.61 0.72
CA SER A 136 -21.80 8.92 0.07
C SER A 136 -20.55 9.13 -0.79
N TRP A 137 -19.43 8.48 -0.47
CA TRP A 137 -18.14 8.68 -1.13
C TRP A 137 -17.83 7.65 -2.22
N ARG A 138 -18.84 7.24 -3.00
CA ARG A 138 -18.71 6.14 -3.97
C ARG A 138 -17.61 6.38 -5.02
N ALA A 139 -17.50 7.59 -5.57
CA ALA A 139 -16.50 7.88 -6.60
C ALA A 139 -15.05 7.80 -6.06
N PRO A 140 -14.71 8.44 -4.92
CA PRO A 140 -13.42 8.25 -4.25
C PRO A 140 -13.12 6.79 -3.89
N VAL A 141 -14.10 6.06 -3.36
CA VAL A 141 -13.95 4.62 -3.02
C VAL A 141 -13.66 3.78 -4.25
N LEU A 142 -14.38 4.01 -5.37
CA LEU A 142 -14.12 3.35 -6.64
C LEU A 142 -12.69 3.63 -7.13
N ARG A 143 -12.25 4.90 -7.06
CA ARG A 143 -10.90 5.26 -7.48
C ARG A 143 -9.82 4.60 -6.61
N ALA A 144 -10.03 4.55 -5.30
CA ALA A 144 -9.16 3.85 -4.37
C ALA A 144 -9.12 2.34 -4.65
N ALA A 145 -10.27 1.72 -4.91
CA ALA A 145 -10.35 0.31 -5.26
C ALA A 145 -9.57 -0.01 -6.55
N LEU A 146 -9.67 0.84 -7.57
CA LEU A 146 -8.89 0.72 -8.81
C LEU A 146 -7.38 0.83 -8.55
N ALA A 147 -6.95 1.81 -7.73
CA ALA A 147 -5.54 1.97 -7.35
C ALA A 147 -5.00 0.73 -6.65
N LEU A 148 -5.75 0.20 -5.67
CA LEU A 148 -5.39 -1.03 -4.95
C LEU A 148 -5.34 -2.24 -5.88
N LYS A 149 -6.30 -2.37 -6.80
CA LYS A 149 -6.32 -3.45 -7.78
C LYS A 149 -5.11 -3.40 -8.72
N LEU A 150 -4.67 -2.20 -9.11
CA LEU A 150 -3.46 -2.00 -9.93
C LEU A 150 -2.16 -2.29 -9.17
N LEU A 151 -2.18 -2.22 -7.83
CA LEU A 151 -1.04 -2.61 -6.98
C LEU A 151 -0.95 -4.12 -6.74
N VAL A 152 -1.94 -4.91 -7.20
CA VAL A 152 -1.91 -6.38 -7.12
C VAL A 152 -0.87 -6.93 -8.09
N PHE A 153 0.09 -7.67 -7.56
CA PHE A 153 1.01 -8.48 -8.34
C PHE A 153 0.31 -9.76 -8.82
N ALA A 154 -0.18 -9.74 -10.06
CA ALA A 154 -1.06 -10.78 -10.61
C ALA A 154 -0.52 -12.22 -10.51
N GLN A 155 0.81 -12.42 -10.49
CA GLN A 155 1.40 -13.76 -10.40
C GLN A 155 1.23 -14.42 -9.03
N SER A 156 1.10 -13.63 -7.96
CA SER A 156 1.03 -14.17 -6.59
C SER A 156 -0.21 -13.71 -5.82
N GLY A 157 -0.80 -12.56 -6.17
CA GLY A 157 -1.86 -11.90 -5.41
C GLY A 157 -1.35 -10.98 -4.30
N ALA A 158 -0.03 -10.83 -4.13
CA ALA A 158 0.56 -9.83 -3.24
C ALA A 158 0.13 -8.41 -3.66
N ILE A 159 0.01 -7.50 -2.70
CA ILE A 159 -0.30 -6.10 -2.97
C ILE A 159 0.89 -5.24 -2.56
N ALA A 160 1.43 -4.48 -3.51
CA ALA A 160 2.53 -3.57 -3.22
C ALA A 160 2.05 -2.38 -2.38
N ALA A 161 2.86 -1.92 -1.42
CA ALA A 161 2.55 -0.71 -0.64
C ALA A 161 2.56 0.55 -1.52
N ALA A 162 3.41 0.60 -2.54
CA ALA A 162 3.32 1.56 -3.64
C ALA A 162 4.01 1.04 -4.90
N ALA A 163 3.72 1.67 -6.05
CA ALA A 163 4.38 1.37 -7.33
C ALA A 163 5.74 2.07 -7.49
N THR A 164 6.14 2.92 -6.54
CA THR A 164 7.33 3.77 -6.60
C THR A 164 8.37 3.42 -5.54
N THR A 165 9.56 4.00 -5.71
CA THR A 165 10.62 4.01 -4.73
C THR A 165 11.26 5.40 -4.69
N SER A 166 11.78 5.77 -3.52
CA SER A 166 12.65 6.94 -3.32
C SER A 166 12.02 8.27 -3.69
N LEU A 167 10.70 8.36 -3.64
CA LEU A 167 10.03 9.64 -3.59
C LEU A 167 10.16 10.20 -2.15
N PRO A 168 10.52 11.49 -2.00
CA PRO A 168 10.91 12.05 -0.71
C PRO A 168 9.73 12.41 0.19
N GLU A 169 9.77 11.98 1.45
CA GLU A 169 8.90 12.50 2.55
C GLU A 169 9.24 13.97 2.90
N GLY A 170 10.38 14.48 2.43
CA GLY A 170 10.72 15.90 2.47
C GLY A 170 11.68 16.27 1.35
N ILE A 171 11.36 17.28 0.53
CA ILE A 171 12.19 17.68 -0.62
C ILE A 171 13.61 18.05 -0.18
N GLY A 172 14.62 17.50 -0.85
CA GLY A 172 16.03 17.63 -0.49
C GLY A 172 16.46 16.76 0.69
N GLY A 173 15.53 16.09 1.36
CA GLY A 173 15.77 15.28 2.55
C GLY A 173 16.22 13.84 2.25
N GLU A 174 16.55 13.14 3.34
CA GLU A 174 17.08 11.77 3.31
C GLU A 174 16.02 10.68 3.46
N ARG A 175 14.75 11.05 3.68
CA ARG A 175 13.61 10.13 3.85
C ARG A 175 13.03 9.70 2.50
N ASN A 176 13.73 8.77 1.84
CA ASN A 176 13.42 8.31 0.48
C ASN A 176 13.46 6.77 0.45
N TRP A 177 12.30 6.12 0.50
CA TRP A 177 12.19 4.66 0.75
C TRP A 177 11.65 3.89 -0.45
N ASP A 178 12.01 2.60 -0.57
CA ASP A 178 11.47 1.70 -1.59
C ASP A 178 10.23 0.96 -1.07
N TYR A 179 9.07 1.23 -1.68
CA TYR A 179 7.76 0.72 -1.23
C TYR A 179 7.20 -0.39 -2.14
N ARG A 180 8.02 -0.92 -3.05
CA ARG A 180 7.59 -1.97 -4.02
C ARG A 180 7.59 -3.38 -3.41
N TYR A 181 7.18 -3.47 -2.14
CA TYR A 181 7.06 -4.68 -1.35
C TYR A 181 5.65 -4.77 -0.77
N CYS A 182 5.28 -5.93 -0.24
CA CYS A 182 4.03 -6.10 0.49
C CYS A 182 4.31 -6.08 1.99
N TRP A 183 3.81 -5.05 2.67
CA TRP A 183 3.93 -4.90 4.12
C TRP A 183 2.94 -5.78 4.86
N ILE A 184 3.38 -6.37 5.97
CA ILE A 184 2.45 -7.13 6.83
C ILE A 184 1.37 -6.21 7.41
N ARG A 185 1.77 -5.01 7.85
CA ARG A 185 0.89 -3.99 8.44
C ARG A 185 -0.37 -3.71 7.63
N ASP A 186 -0.23 -3.68 6.31
CA ASP A 186 -1.31 -3.30 5.40
C ASP A 186 -2.33 -4.44 5.18
N SER A 187 -2.04 -5.65 5.68
CA SER A 187 -2.76 -6.89 5.32
C SER A 187 -4.19 -6.96 5.85
N SER A 188 -4.42 -6.55 7.11
CA SER A 188 -5.76 -6.54 7.72
C SER A 188 -6.67 -5.56 6.99
N PHE A 189 -6.22 -4.32 6.82
CA PHE A 189 -6.92 -3.30 6.03
C PHE A 189 -7.19 -3.76 4.59
N THR A 190 -6.22 -4.42 3.95
CA THR A 190 -6.36 -4.98 2.61
C THR A 190 -7.52 -5.98 2.53
N LEU A 191 -7.57 -6.95 3.44
CA LEU A 191 -8.63 -7.93 3.47
C LEU A 191 -9.99 -7.30 3.79
N GLU A 192 -10.04 -6.41 4.79
CA GLU A 192 -11.26 -5.70 5.15
C GLU A 192 -11.81 -4.92 3.96
N ALA A 193 -10.99 -4.09 3.32
CA ALA A 193 -11.36 -3.28 2.17
C ALA A 193 -11.86 -4.15 1.01
N LEU A 194 -11.09 -5.16 0.59
CA LEU A 194 -11.48 -6.01 -0.55
C LEU A 194 -12.76 -6.80 -0.26
N LEU A 195 -12.91 -7.38 0.93
CA LEU A 195 -14.11 -8.15 1.30
C LEU A 195 -15.35 -7.25 1.43
N GLN A 196 -15.21 -6.05 1.99
CA GLN A 196 -16.31 -5.08 2.09
C GLN A 196 -16.76 -4.57 0.71
N LEU A 197 -15.81 -4.37 -0.20
CA LEU A 197 -16.10 -3.96 -1.58
C LEU A 197 -16.59 -5.12 -2.48
N GLY A 198 -16.61 -6.35 -1.97
CA GLY A 198 -17.06 -7.53 -2.71
C GLY A 198 -16.01 -8.17 -3.63
N CYS A 199 -14.74 -7.74 -3.54
CA CYS A 199 -13.58 -8.26 -4.26
C CYS A 199 -13.05 -9.57 -3.64
N HIS A 200 -13.91 -10.59 -3.56
CA HIS A 200 -13.60 -11.84 -2.85
C HIS A 200 -12.44 -12.61 -3.48
N ALA A 201 -12.34 -12.62 -4.82
CA ALA A 201 -11.26 -13.33 -5.51
C ALA A 201 -9.88 -12.74 -5.18
N GLU A 202 -9.79 -11.41 -5.18
CA GLU A 202 -8.59 -10.67 -4.78
C GLU A 202 -8.26 -10.90 -3.30
N ALA A 203 -9.25 -10.82 -2.42
CA ALA A 203 -9.06 -11.04 -1.00
C ALA A 203 -8.55 -12.47 -0.70
N THR A 204 -9.15 -13.49 -1.33
CA THR A 204 -8.71 -14.88 -1.17
C THR A 204 -7.30 -15.10 -1.72
N SER A 205 -6.98 -14.55 -2.90
CA SER A 205 -5.63 -14.66 -3.47
C SER A 205 -4.58 -14.01 -2.57
N PHE A 206 -4.85 -12.80 -2.10
CA PHE A 206 -3.98 -12.09 -1.17
C PHE A 206 -3.80 -12.85 0.15
N PHE A 207 -4.90 -13.34 0.74
CA PHE A 207 -4.86 -14.09 2.00
C PHE A 207 -3.93 -15.30 1.94
N TRP A 208 -4.05 -16.13 0.89
CA TRP A 208 -3.25 -17.34 0.77
C TRP A 208 -1.81 -17.07 0.39
N TRP A 209 -1.53 -16.03 -0.40
CA TRP A 209 -0.18 -15.54 -0.57
C TRP A 209 0.43 -15.09 0.77
N PHE A 210 -0.33 -14.34 1.56
CA PHE A 210 0.12 -13.81 2.86
C PHE A 210 0.41 -14.92 3.87
N MET A 211 -0.45 -15.94 3.96
CA MET A 211 -0.19 -17.15 4.76
C MET A 211 1.05 -17.91 4.28
N HIS A 212 1.28 -17.98 2.96
CA HIS A 212 2.47 -18.63 2.40
C HIS A 212 3.75 -17.86 2.71
N ALA A 213 3.79 -16.55 2.42
CA ALA A 213 4.95 -15.70 2.63
C ALA A 213 5.38 -15.68 4.11
N THR A 214 4.42 -15.52 5.02
CA THR A 214 4.70 -15.51 6.47
C THR A 214 5.26 -16.85 6.95
N ARG A 215 4.71 -17.97 6.47
CA ARG A 215 5.17 -19.34 6.79
C ARG A 215 6.66 -19.55 6.52
N LEU A 216 7.25 -18.85 5.55
CA LEU A 216 8.69 -18.95 5.24
C LEU A 216 9.61 -18.44 6.34
N THR A 217 9.08 -17.65 7.27
CA THR A 217 9.86 -16.98 8.33
C THR A 217 9.34 -17.25 9.74
N LEU A 218 8.24 -18.00 9.87
CA LEU A 218 7.67 -18.33 11.17
C LEU A 218 8.69 -19.03 12.10
N PRO A 219 8.66 -18.73 13.41
CA PRO A 219 7.73 -17.81 14.09
C PRO A 219 8.16 -16.33 14.07
N ARG A 220 9.31 -15.99 13.47
CA ARG A 220 9.83 -14.60 13.45
C ARG A 220 9.52 -13.92 12.11
N LEU A 221 8.43 -13.15 12.10
CA LEU A 221 7.98 -12.43 10.90
C LEU A 221 9.00 -11.39 10.43
N GLN A 222 8.94 -11.06 9.14
CA GLN A 222 9.58 -9.89 8.57
C GLN A 222 8.60 -8.73 8.56
N VAL A 223 9.09 -7.49 8.50
CA VAL A 223 8.21 -6.30 8.37
C VAL A 223 7.42 -6.33 7.05
N PHE A 224 8.08 -6.77 5.99
CA PHE A 224 7.50 -6.90 4.65
C PHE A 224 8.14 -8.08 3.90
N TYR A 225 7.48 -8.48 2.81
CA TYR A 225 8.00 -9.48 1.87
C TYR A 225 8.03 -8.90 0.45
N ARG A 226 8.91 -9.45 -0.38
CA ARG A 226 8.82 -9.27 -1.85
C ARG A 226 7.49 -9.80 -2.37
N LEU A 227 7.06 -9.27 -3.51
CA LEU A 227 5.80 -9.67 -4.13
C LEU A 227 5.77 -11.16 -4.55
N ASP A 228 6.95 -11.77 -4.73
CA ASP A 228 7.13 -13.21 -4.96
C ASP A 228 7.13 -14.05 -3.65
N GLY A 229 6.97 -13.41 -2.48
CA GLY A 229 7.01 -14.03 -1.15
C GLY A 229 8.40 -14.08 -0.51
N GLY A 230 9.46 -13.71 -1.22
CA GLY A 230 10.83 -13.73 -0.69
C GLY A 230 11.07 -12.71 0.43
N ALA A 231 11.86 -13.09 1.45
CA ALA A 231 12.20 -12.23 2.59
C ALA A 231 13.45 -11.34 2.38
N TYR A 232 14.22 -11.59 1.32
CA TYR A 232 15.51 -10.91 1.13
C TYR A 232 15.38 -9.62 0.30
N ALA A 233 15.52 -8.46 0.94
CA ALA A 233 15.39 -7.14 0.32
C ALA A 233 16.42 -6.12 0.86
N PRO A 234 17.73 -6.34 0.65
CA PRO A 234 18.77 -5.48 1.19
C PRO A 234 18.66 -4.05 0.66
N GLU A 235 18.67 -3.08 1.57
CA GLU A 235 18.74 -1.66 1.22
C GLU A 235 20.11 -1.32 0.61
N ARG A 236 20.10 -0.61 -0.50
CA ARG A 236 21.29 -0.02 -1.12
C ARG A 236 20.95 1.31 -1.78
N THR A 237 21.93 2.20 -1.83
CA THR A 237 21.80 3.51 -2.47
C THR A 237 22.26 3.48 -3.93
N LEU A 238 21.57 4.21 -4.78
CA LEU A 238 21.91 4.40 -6.19
C LEU A 238 22.55 5.78 -6.41
N PRO A 239 23.53 5.92 -7.33
CA PRO A 239 24.19 7.18 -7.64
C PRO A 239 23.33 8.07 -8.56
N LEU A 240 22.05 8.21 -8.25
CA LEU A 240 21.10 9.05 -8.98
C LEU A 240 20.92 10.40 -8.27
N GLU A 241 20.45 11.41 -9.01
CA GLU A 241 20.18 12.75 -8.47
C GLU A 241 18.98 12.76 -7.51
N GLY A 242 18.02 11.88 -7.75
CA GLY A 242 16.77 11.80 -6.99
C GLY A 242 15.78 12.92 -7.33
N TYR A 243 14.51 12.69 -6.98
CA TYR A 243 13.44 13.61 -7.32
C TYR A 243 13.68 14.98 -6.67
N ARG A 244 13.73 16.05 -7.49
CA ARG A 244 14.03 17.43 -7.05
C ARG A 244 15.30 17.53 -6.19
N GLY A 245 16.29 16.68 -6.46
CA GLY A 245 17.57 16.66 -5.74
C GLY A 245 17.54 15.96 -4.38
N SER A 246 16.46 15.24 -4.04
CA SER A 246 16.37 14.47 -2.78
C SER A 246 17.23 13.22 -2.82
N ARG A 247 18.16 13.09 -1.87
CA ARG A 247 19.14 12.00 -1.81
C ARG A 247 19.22 11.42 -0.39
N PRO A 248 19.54 10.12 -0.25
CA PRO A 248 19.91 9.18 -1.30
C PRO A 248 18.70 8.56 -2.00
N VAL A 249 18.88 8.08 -3.24
CA VAL A 249 17.92 7.20 -3.90
C VAL A 249 18.20 5.78 -3.43
N ARG A 250 17.21 5.11 -2.84
CA ARG A 250 17.30 3.76 -2.28
C ARG A 250 16.54 2.73 -3.11
N ILE A 251 17.06 1.52 -3.11
CA ILE A 251 16.29 0.32 -3.48
C ILE A 251 16.51 -0.75 -2.43
N GLY A 252 15.49 -1.59 -2.19
CA GLY A 252 15.43 -2.31 -0.93
C GLY A 252 15.03 -1.41 0.22
N ASN A 253 14.80 -2.01 1.38
CA ASN A 253 14.35 -1.26 2.56
C ASN A 253 14.94 -1.87 3.84
N GLY A 254 15.57 -1.01 4.64
CA GLY A 254 16.28 -1.38 5.86
C GLY A 254 15.39 -1.93 6.98
N ALA A 255 14.06 -1.76 6.89
CA ALA A 255 13.12 -2.30 7.88
C ALA A 255 13.04 -3.83 7.87
N ALA A 256 13.50 -4.51 6.81
CA ALA A 256 13.47 -5.98 6.73
C ALA A 256 14.08 -6.68 7.96
N GLY A 257 15.14 -6.12 8.54
CA GLY A 257 15.82 -6.70 9.71
C GLY A 257 15.23 -6.32 11.07
N GLN A 258 14.26 -5.40 11.12
CA GLN A 258 13.71 -4.89 12.38
C GLN A 258 12.76 -5.89 13.02
N LEU A 259 12.72 -5.90 14.36
CA LEU A 259 11.63 -6.53 15.09
C LEU A 259 10.48 -5.51 15.16
N GLN A 260 9.32 -5.89 14.65
CA GLN A 260 8.07 -5.14 14.77
C GLN A 260 7.00 -6.04 15.35
N LEU A 261 6.60 -5.74 16.59
CA LEU A 261 5.70 -6.63 17.33
C LEU A 261 4.24 -6.45 16.92
N ASP A 262 3.89 -5.35 16.26
CA ASP A 262 2.57 -5.10 15.71
C ASP A 262 2.20 -6.04 14.56
N THR A 263 3.19 -6.45 13.74
CA THR A 263 2.99 -7.36 12.59
C THR A 263 2.30 -8.67 12.97
N TYR A 264 2.50 -9.15 14.20
CA TYR A 264 1.84 -10.35 14.71
C TYR A 264 0.35 -10.15 14.96
N GLY A 265 -0.04 -8.96 15.44
CA GLY A 265 -1.44 -8.57 15.55
C GLY A 265 -2.10 -8.51 14.19
N GLU A 266 -1.43 -7.92 13.22
CA GLU A 266 -1.93 -7.78 11.84
C GLU A 266 -2.14 -9.14 11.16
N LEU A 267 -1.23 -10.10 11.37
CA LEU A 267 -1.38 -11.46 10.85
C LEU A 267 -2.59 -12.19 11.45
N LEU A 268 -2.77 -12.13 12.77
CA LEU A 268 -3.88 -12.81 13.45
C LEU A 268 -5.22 -12.12 13.21
N ASP A 269 -5.24 -10.80 13.06
CA ASP A 269 -6.43 -10.03 12.71
C ASP A 269 -6.86 -10.28 11.26
N ALA A 270 -5.91 -10.35 10.32
CA ALA A 270 -6.17 -10.77 8.94
C ALA A 270 -6.83 -12.16 8.86
N ALA A 271 -6.32 -13.14 9.63
CA ALA A 271 -6.92 -14.47 9.72
C ALA A 271 -8.33 -14.43 10.34
N PHE A 272 -8.53 -13.61 11.36
CA PHE A 272 -9.83 -13.42 12.01
C PHE A 272 -10.86 -12.80 11.06
N VAL A 273 -10.50 -11.74 10.34
CA VAL A 273 -11.35 -11.09 9.33
C VAL A 273 -11.72 -12.07 8.22
N TYR A 274 -10.74 -12.81 7.69
CA TYR A 274 -10.98 -13.78 6.62
C TYR A 274 -11.98 -14.87 7.03
N VAL A 275 -11.80 -15.45 8.22
CA VAL A 275 -12.73 -16.44 8.77
C VAL A 275 -14.12 -15.83 9.03
N GLY A 276 -14.17 -14.63 9.60
CA GLY A 276 -15.42 -13.91 9.89
C GLY A 276 -16.26 -13.59 8.63
N LYS A 277 -15.64 -13.61 7.45
CA LYS A 277 -16.32 -13.45 6.15
C LYS A 277 -16.56 -14.78 5.41
N GLY A 278 -16.46 -15.91 6.11
CA GLY A 278 -16.77 -17.25 5.57
C GLY A 278 -15.56 -18.00 5.01
N GLY A 279 -14.35 -17.45 5.13
CA GLY A 279 -13.12 -18.17 4.85
C GLY A 279 -12.88 -19.32 5.83
N SER A 280 -12.10 -20.32 5.43
CA SER A 280 -11.71 -21.44 6.28
C SER A 280 -10.19 -21.58 6.36
N LEU A 281 -9.72 -22.05 7.52
CA LEU A 281 -8.32 -22.35 7.77
C LEU A 281 -8.14 -23.86 7.86
N ASP A 282 -7.16 -24.39 7.14
CA ASP A 282 -6.77 -25.78 7.31
C ASP A 282 -6.01 -25.99 8.65
N ALA A 283 -5.94 -27.23 9.10
CA ALA A 283 -5.34 -27.57 10.39
C ALA A 283 -3.83 -27.21 10.47
N SER A 284 -3.10 -27.19 9.36
CA SER A 284 -1.70 -26.77 9.35
C SER A 284 -1.58 -25.27 9.55
N THR A 285 -2.35 -24.48 8.81
CA THR A 285 -2.41 -23.03 8.94
C THR A 285 -2.87 -22.63 10.35
N GLY A 286 -3.86 -23.34 10.93
CA GLY A 286 -4.26 -23.14 12.33
C GLY A 286 -3.14 -23.42 13.34
N ARG A 287 -2.30 -24.44 13.12
CA ARG A 287 -1.12 -24.71 13.97
C ARG A 287 -0.05 -23.62 13.80
N ASP A 288 0.13 -23.09 12.61
CA ASP A 288 1.09 -22.02 12.33
C ASP A 288 0.72 -20.73 13.06
N LEU A 289 -0.54 -20.30 12.96
CA LEU A 289 -1.06 -19.14 13.70
C LEU A 289 -0.99 -19.35 15.22
N ALA A 290 -1.18 -20.57 15.70
CA ALA A 290 -1.01 -20.90 17.11
C ALA A 290 0.45 -20.80 17.57
N ARG A 291 1.43 -21.07 16.69
CA ARG A 291 2.86 -20.84 16.98
C ARG A 291 3.18 -19.36 17.03
N VAL A 292 2.54 -18.56 16.19
CA VAL A 292 2.63 -17.10 16.22
C VAL A 292 2.10 -16.54 17.55
N ALA A 293 0.92 -16.96 17.98
CA ALA A 293 0.35 -16.52 19.25
C ALA A 293 1.24 -16.89 20.45
N ASP A 294 1.87 -18.07 20.42
CA ASP A 294 2.85 -18.47 21.43
C ASP A 294 4.12 -17.60 21.39
N PHE A 295 4.61 -17.24 20.21
CA PHE A 295 5.73 -16.31 20.06
C PHE A 295 5.40 -14.94 20.69
N VAL A 296 4.18 -14.43 20.47
CA VAL A 296 3.73 -13.18 21.11
C VAL A 296 3.73 -13.30 22.64
N CYS A 297 3.30 -14.44 23.19
CA CYS A 297 3.35 -14.66 24.64
C CYS A 297 4.77 -14.54 25.23
N GLU A 298 5.78 -14.93 24.45
CA GLU A 298 7.18 -14.96 24.86
C GLU A 298 7.86 -13.61 24.65
N HIS A 299 7.50 -12.88 23.60
CA HIS A 299 8.24 -11.72 23.12
C HIS A 299 7.54 -10.38 23.26
N TRP A 300 6.27 -10.32 23.70
CA TRP A 300 5.58 -9.02 23.81
C TRP A 300 6.29 -8.05 24.77
N ARG A 301 7.11 -8.54 25.70
CA ARG A 301 7.90 -7.74 26.65
C ARG A 301 9.17 -7.15 26.04
N ASP A 302 9.56 -7.54 24.83
CA ASP A 302 10.76 -7.01 24.17
C ASP A 302 10.49 -5.60 23.63
N PRO A 303 11.47 -4.69 23.59
CA PRO A 303 11.35 -3.44 22.83
C PRO A 303 11.42 -3.73 21.32
N ASP A 304 10.77 -2.89 20.51
CA ASP A 304 10.67 -3.06 19.07
C ASP A 304 10.81 -1.71 18.33
N ALA A 305 10.78 -1.73 17.00
CA ALA A 305 10.96 -0.53 16.17
C ALA A 305 9.66 0.30 15.99
N GLY A 306 8.52 -0.22 16.44
CA GLY A 306 7.21 0.40 16.22
C GLY A 306 6.78 0.37 14.75
N ILE A 307 5.53 0.75 14.52
CA ILE A 307 4.88 0.74 13.20
C ILE A 307 5.56 1.63 12.14
N TRP A 308 6.25 2.69 12.59
CA TRP A 308 6.90 3.70 11.75
C TRP A 308 8.36 3.39 11.41
N GLU A 309 8.87 2.20 11.79
CA GLU A 309 10.20 1.73 11.38
C GLU A 309 11.34 2.68 11.79
N ILE A 310 11.14 3.37 12.92
CA ILE A 310 11.97 4.48 13.40
C ILE A 310 13.43 4.02 13.50
N ARG A 311 14.38 4.84 13.04
CA ARG A 311 15.83 4.51 13.06
C ARG A 311 16.51 4.75 14.41
N ALA A 312 15.73 5.08 15.43
CA ALA A 312 16.16 5.22 16.81
C ALA A 312 16.25 3.87 17.53
N ALA A 313 16.72 3.89 18.79
CA ALA A 313 16.77 2.69 19.62
C ALA A 313 15.36 2.11 19.86
N PRO A 314 15.18 0.77 19.82
CA PRO A 314 13.90 0.14 20.08
C PRO A 314 13.28 0.55 21.42
N ARG A 315 11.95 0.72 21.45
CA ARG A 315 11.19 1.09 22.66
C ARG A 315 10.00 0.16 22.87
N HIS A 316 9.34 0.26 24.02
CA HIS A 316 8.04 -0.39 24.23
C HIS A 316 6.93 0.49 23.62
N HIS A 317 6.82 0.46 22.29
CA HIS A 317 5.79 1.23 21.58
C HIS A 317 4.39 0.76 21.95
N THR A 318 3.53 1.72 22.28
CA THR A 318 2.20 1.44 22.83
C THR A 318 1.30 0.77 21.80
N GLN A 319 1.36 1.22 20.54
CA GLN A 319 0.64 0.57 19.45
C GLN A 319 1.11 -0.88 19.25
N SER A 320 2.42 -1.15 19.27
CA SER A 320 2.95 -2.52 19.17
C SER A 320 2.44 -3.43 20.29
N LYS A 321 2.39 -2.93 21.53
CA LYS A 321 1.83 -3.70 22.66
C LYS A 321 0.33 -3.91 22.50
N ALA A 322 -0.41 -2.90 22.05
CA ALA A 322 -1.83 -3.03 21.78
C ALA A 322 -2.10 -4.08 20.69
N MET A 323 -1.28 -4.13 19.64
CA MET A 323 -1.41 -5.14 18.58
C MET A 323 -0.98 -6.55 19.02
N CYS A 324 -0.04 -6.69 19.96
CA CYS A 324 0.21 -7.97 20.64
C CYS A 324 -1.04 -8.45 21.41
N TRP A 325 -1.77 -7.56 22.06
CA TRP A 325 -3.06 -7.92 22.68
C TRP A 325 -4.08 -8.35 21.62
N VAL A 326 -4.19 -7.62 20.51
CA VAL A 326 -5.08 -7.98 19.40
C VAL A 326 -4.74 -9.39 18.90
N ALA A 327 -3.46 -9.69 18.70
CA ALA A 327 -3.01 -11.02 18.26
C ALA A 327 -3.56 -12.14 19.16
N LEU A 328 -3.44 -11.97 20.48
CA LEU A 328 -3.87 -12.97 21.46
C LEU A 328 -5.40 -13.02 21.59
N ASP A 329 -6.11 -11.90 21.54
CA ASP A 329 -7.58 -11.87 21.52
C ASP A 329 -8.12 -12.60 20.29
N ARG A 330 -7.58 -12.32 19.09
CA ARG A 330 -7.98 -13.02 17.86
C ARG A 330 -7.64 -14.50 17.89
N ALA A 331 -6.47 -14.87 18.41
CA ALA A 331 -6.09 -16.27 18.56
C ALA A 331 -7.07 -17.04 19.48
N VAL A 332 -7.49 -16.42 20.58
CA VAL A 332 -8.49 -17.00 21.49
C VAL A 332 -9.83 -17.18 20.78
N ARG A 333 -10.34 -16.15 20.11
CA ARG A 333 -11.63 -16.22 19.39
C ARG A 333 -11.62 -17.28 18.29
N LEU A 334 -10.53 -17.34 17.52
CA LEU A 334 -10.35 -18.36 16.48
C LEU A 334 -10.25 -19.78 17.07
N ALA A 335 -9.64 -19.95 18.25
CA ALA A 335 -9.60 -21.24 18.93
C ALA A 335 -10.96 -21.66 19.50
N ASP A 336 -11.72 -20.70 20.06
CA ASP A 336 -13.08 -20.95 20.54
C ASP A 336 -14.02 -21.31 19.37
N ALA A 337 -13.77 -20.76 18.18
CA ALA A 337 -14.45 -21.12 16.92
C ALA A 337 -13.93 -22.41 16.25
N GLY A 338 -12.91 -23.08 16.83
CA GLY A 338 -12.40 -24.37 16.33
C GLY A 338 -11.37 -24.28 15.20
N HIS A 339 -10.89 -23.10 14.85
CA HIS A 339 -9.86 -22.91 13.82
C HIS A 339 -8.43 -23.07 14.34
N LEU A 340 -8.22 -22.81 15.64
CA LEU A 340 -6.92 -22.93 16.32
C LEU A 340 -6.99 -23.96 17.47
N PRO A 341 -5.85 -24.55 17.90
CA PRO A 341 -5.82 -25.49 19.02
C PRO A 341 -6.29 -24.88 20.35
N ARG A 342 -7.48 -25.30 20.82
CA ARG A 342 -8.12 -24.78 22.04
C ARG A 342 -7.31 -24.95 23.33
N ALA A 343 -6.44 -25.95 23.41
CA ALA A 343 -5.62 -26.21 24.59
C ALA A 343 -4.67 -25.05 24.97
N ARG A 344 -4.34 -24.17 24.01
CA ARG A 344 -3.43 -23.02 24.22
C ARG A 344 -4.14 -21.75 24.68
N ALA A 345 -5.46 -21.66 24.48
CA ALA A 345 -6.25 -20.47 24.78
C ALA A 345 -6.11 -19.93 26.23
N PRO A 346 -5.98 -20.77 27.29
CA PRO A 346 -5.77 -20.27 28.64
C PRO A 346 -4.50 -19.42 28.79
N ARG A 347 -3.37 -19.83 28.16
CA ARG A 347 -2.12 -19.07 28.17
C ARG A 347 -2.29 -17.73 27.45
N TRP A 348 -2.90 -17.75 26.27
CA TRP A 348 -3.13 -16.55 25.47
C TRP A 348 -4.01 -15.53 26.21
N ARG A 349 -5.08 -15.96 26.88
CA ARG A 349 -5.92 -15.06 27.71
C ARG A 349 -5.12 -14.44 28.86
N ALA A 350 -4.27 -15.22 29.53
CA ALA A 350 -3.45 -14.72 30.64
C ALA A 350 -2.45 -13.66 30.20
N GLU A 351 -1.75 -13.90 29.08
CA GLU A 351 -0.80 -12.93 28.51
C GLU A 351 -1.51 -11.70 27.93
N ALA A 352 -2.65 -11.86 27.27
CA ALA A 352 -3.47 -10.73 26.83
C ALA A 352 -3.87 -9.83 28.01
N ALA A 353 -4.30 -10.42 29.13
CA ALA A 353 -4.60 -9.65 30.34
C ALA A 353 -3.35 -8.94 30.91
N ALA A 354 -2.16 -9.55 30.81
CA ALA A 354 -0.90 -8.92 31.23
C ALA A 354 -0.51 -7.74 30.34
N ILE A 355 -0.63 -7.89 29.02
CA ILE A 355 -0.41 -6.82 28.05
C ILE A 355 -1.37 -5.66 28.32
N ARG A 356 -2.65 -5.96 28.55
CA ARG A 356 -3.66 -4.94 28.84
C ARG A 356 -3.28 -4.12 30.08
N ARG A 357 -2.90 -4.79 31.18
CA ARG A 357 -2.40 -4.11 32.38
C ARG A 357 -1.15 -3.26 32.10
N PHE A 358 -0.21 -3.75 31.30
CA PHE A 358 0.99 -3.00 30.95
C PHE A 358 0.64 -1.72 30.18
N VAL A 359 -0.15 -1.83 29.10
CA VAL A 359 -0.57 -0.67 28.29
C VAL A 359 -1.35 0.32 29.16
N ASP A 360 -2.28 -0.17 29.98
CA ASP A 360 -3.15 0.69 30.77
C ASP A 360 -2.44 1.43 31.91
N THR A 361 -1.26 0.98 32.33
CA THR A 361 -0.51 1.57 33.45
C THR A 361 0.78 2.25 33.03
N GLN A 362 1.51 1.70 32.05
CA GLN A 362 2.83 2.19 31.63
C GLN A 362 2.77 3.09 30.40
N CYS A 363 1.70 3.00 29.61
CA CYS A 363 1.54 3.74 28.36
C CYS A 363 0.47 4.84 28.44
N TRP A 364 -0.02 5.16 29.63
CA TRP A 364 -1.07 6.15 29.85
C TRP A 364 -0.49 7.39 30.52
N SER A 365 -0.69 8.56 29.91
CA SER A 365 -0.36 9.85 30.50
C SER A 365 -1.60 10.45 31.15
N THR A 366 -1.59 10.57 32.48
CA THR A 366 -2.63 11.28 33.24
C THR A 366 -2.65 12.77 32.90
N ALA A 367 -1.49 13.36 32.61
CA ALA A 367 -1.39 14.77 32.25
C ALA A 367 -2.07 15.08 30.91
N LYS A 368 -1.93 14.19 29.93
CA LYS A 368 -2.56 14.32 28.61
C LYS A 368 -3.96 13.73 28.53
N GLY A 369 -4.34 12.89 29.49
CA GLY A 369 -5.59 12.13 29.45
C GLY A 369 -5.64 11.19 28.24
N SER A 370 -4.51 10.59 27.88
CA SER A 370 -4.30 9.87 26.62
C SER A 370 -3.31 8.73 26.79
N TYR A 371 -3.42 7.71 25.94
CA TYR A 371 -2.27 6.85 25.67
C TYR A 371 -1.18 7.68 24.95
N VAL A 372 0.08 7.33 25.19
CA VAL A 372 1.26 7.97 24.59
C VAL A 372 1.99 6.98 23.67
N GLY A 373 2.93 7.45 22.84
CA GLY A 373 3.55 6.65 21.78
C GLY A 373 4.39 5.47 22.29
N TYR A 374 4.95 5.58 23.49
CA TYR A 374 5.74 4.52 24.11
C TYR A 374 5.66 4.57 25.64
N ALA A 375 5.94 3.42 26.29
CA ALA A 375 5.88 3.31 27.74
C ALA A 375 6.82 4.29 28.44
N GLY A 376 6.30 5.04 29.41
CA GLY A 376 7.03 6.06 30.17
C GLY A 376 7.35 7.35 29.41
N GLY A 377 6.86 7.51 28.18
CA GLY A 377 6.99 8.74 27.40
C GLY A 377 5.84 9.73 27.62
N GLU A 378 5.93 10.88 26.96
CA GLU A 378 4.84 11.85 26.84
C GLU A 378 4.49 12.17 25.37
N ASP A 379 5.29 11.70 24.42
CA ASP A 379 5.04 11.93 23.00
C ASP A 379 3.73 11.25 22.54
N LEU A 380 3.01 11.89 21.63
CA LEU A 380 1.81 11.34 21.01
C LEU A 380 2.14 10.69 19.68
N ASP A 381 1.35 9.68 19.32
CA ASP A 381 1.50 8.92 18.08
C ASP A 381 0.11 8.65 17.48
N ALA A 382 -0.08 9.02 16.21
CA ALA A 382 -1.33 8.85 15.48
C ALA A 382 -1.69 7.38 15.27
N SER A 383 -0.72 6.46 15.31
CA SER A 383 -0.98 5.02 15.23
C SER A 383 -1.83 4.49 16.39
N LEU A 384 -1.95 5.23 17.50
CA LEU A 384 -2.84 4.88 18.60
C LEU A 384 -4.32 4.95 18.21
N LEU A 385 -4.67 5.63 17.11
CA LEU A 385 -6.02 5.57 16.52
C LEU A 385 -6.40 4.14 16.11
N LEU A 386 -5.40 3.30 15.76
CA LEU A 386 -5.61 1.90 15.44
C LEU A 386 -6.17 1.10 16.62
N MET A 387 -5.96 1.55 17.87
CA MET A 387 -6.57 0.91 19.04
C MET A 387 -8.10 0.97 18.99
N ALA A 388 -8.67 2.09 18.52
CA ALA A 388 -10.11 2.21 18.32
C ALA A 388 -10.57 1.36 17.12
N ILE A 389 -9.84 1.43 16.01
CA ILE A 389 -10.16 0.72 14.76
C ILE A 389 -10.16 -0.80 14.97
N ARG A 390 -9.14 -1.33 15.67
CA ARG A 390 -8.99 -2.76 15.97
C ARG A 390 -9.78 -3.24 17.19
N ARG A 391 -10.64 -2.38 17.76
CA ARG A 391 -11.47 -2.70 18.94
C ARG A 391 -10.63 -3.20 20.11
N TYR A 392 -9.51 -2.52 20.35
CA TYR A 392 -8.70 -2.75 21.55
C TYR A 392 -9.55 -2.54 22.80
N ASP A 393 -10.35 -1.49 22.82
CA ASP A 393 -11.34 -1.22 23.86
C ASP A 393 -12.71 -0.93 23.24
N GLU A 394 -13.73 -0.81 24.09
CA GLU A 394 -15.05 -0.39 23.65
C GLU A 394 -15.01 0.99 22.96
N PRO A 395 -15.81 1.23 21.92
CA PRO A 395 -15.75 2.47 21.13
C PRO A 395 -16.00 3.74 21.94
N GLU A 396 -16.81 3.63 23.00
CA GLU A 396 -17.14 4.72 23.91
C GLU A 396 -16.15 4.87 25.07
N SER A 397 -15.09 4.06 25.11
CA SER A 397 -14.07 4.08 26.17
C SER A 397 -13.54 5.51 26.40
N PRO A 398 -13.60 6.03 27.65
CA PRO A 398 -13.06 7.35 27.96
C PRO A 398 -11.57 7.48 27.61
N ARG A 399 -10.82 6.37 27.70
CA ARG A 399 -9.39 6.35 27.37
C ARG A 399 -9.14 6.51 25.88
N LEU A 400 -9.86 5.76 25.04
CA LEU A 400 -9.76 5.90 23.59
C LEU A 400 -10.24 7.28 23.12
N ARG A 401 -11.36 7.78 23.67
CA ARG A 401 -11.86 9.13 23.39
C ARG A 401 -10.84 10.20 23.74
N GLY A 402 -10.26 10.15 24.95
CA GLY A 402 -9.20 11.06 25.37
C GLY A 402 -7.97 11.01 24.46
N THR A 403 -7.63 9.81 23.98
CA THR A 403 -6.52 9.59 23.04
C THR A 403 -6.79 10.21 21.67
N VAL A 404 -7.98 10.00 21.10
CA VAL A 404 -8.40 10.63 19.84
C VAL A 404 -8.35 12.16 19.95
N GLU A 405 -8.83 12.73 21.07
CA GLU A 405 -8.80 14.18 21.30
C GLU A 405 -7.39 14.73 21.48
N ALA A 406 -6.51 14.01 22.18
CA ALA A 406 -5.12 14.43 22.35
C ALA A 406 -4.37 14.44 21.01
N ILE A 407 -4.52 13.38 20.21
CA ILE A 407 -3.96 13.28 18.87
C ILE A 407 -4.47 14.42 17.99
N ARG A 408 -5.79 14.63 17.94
CA ARG A 408 -6.38 15.71 17.15
C ARG A 408 -5.88 17.08 17.59
N ARG A 409 -5.71 17.33 18.88
CA ARG A 409 -5.26 18.62 19.39
C ARG A 409 -3.80 18.92 19.03
N GLU A 410 -2.91 17.93 19.11
CA GLU A 410 -1.47 18.18 19.06
C GLU A 410 -0.84 17.82 17.69
N LEU A 411 -1.38 16.82 17.00
CA LEU A 411 -0.84 16.34 15.71
C LEU A 411 -1.53 16.96 14.48
N SER A 412 -2.66 17.67 14.63
CA SER A 412 -3.38 18.22 13.48
C SER A 412 -2.74 19.50 12.90
N ARG A 413 -2.80 19.62 11.58
CA ARG A 413 -2.67 20.87 10.81
C ARG A 413 -3.81 20.95 9.81
N GLY A 414 -4.88 21.66 10.19
CA GLY A 414 -6.14 21.58 9.45
C GLY A 414 -6.71 20.16 9.49
N PRO A 415 -7.10 19.56 8.34
CA PRO A 415 -7.61 18.19 8.29
C PRO A 415 -6.51 17.12 8.38
N LEU A 416 -5.24 17.53 8.35
CA LEU A 416 -4.10 16.62 8.22
C LEU A 416 -3.49 16.26 9.58
N LEU A 417 -3.03 15.02 9.73
CA LEU A 417 -2.29 14.55 10.90
C LEU A 417 -0.82 14.21 10.57
N TYR A 418 0.09 14.69 11.41
CA TYR A 418 1.45 14.13 11.49
C TYR A 418 1.45 12.76 12.18
N ARG A 419 2.48 11.94 11.92
CA ARG A 419 2.63 10.62 12.53
C ARG A 419 2.78 10.69 14.06
N TYR A 420 3.63 11.56 14.57
CA TYR A 420 3.94 11.64 15.99
C TYR A 420 4.50 13.02 16.39
N THR A 421 4.61 13.25 17.70
CA THR A 421 5.47 14.29 18.25
C THR A 421 6.83 13.68 18.62
N GLY A 422 7.91 14.47 18.53
CA GLY A 422 9.24 14.05 18.98
C GLY A 422 10.22 13.73 17.85
N ASP A 423 11.37 13.19 18.22
CA ASP A 423 12.50 12.88 17.34
C ASP A 423 12.51 11.39 16.95
N ASP A 424 12.64 11.11 15.66
CA ASP A 424 12.67 9.79 15.02
C ASP A 424 14.10 9.31 14.69
N GLY A 425 15.11 10.12 15.03
CA GLY A 425 16.51 9.87 14.73
C GLY A 425 16.92 10.21 13.30
N LEU A 426 16.09 10.94 12.54
CA LEU A 426 16.37 11.38 11.18
C LEU A 426 16.40 12.91 11.07
N ALA A 427 17.24 13.43 10.16
CA ALA A 427 17.38 14.88 10.02
C ALA A 427 16.21 15.51 9.24
N GLY A 428 15.79 16.71 9.66
CA GLY A 428 14.72 17.47 9.00
C GLY A 428 13.31 16.98 9.36
N GLY A 429 12.29 17.58 8.76
CA GLY A 429 10.89 17.18 8.94
C GLY A 429 10.36 16.23 7.87
N GLU A 430 9.09 15.90 8.00
CA GLU A 430 8.26 15.14 7.05
C GLU A 430 6.98 15.93 6.73
N GLY A 431 6.20 15.47 5.75
CA GLY A 431 4.83 15.90 5.53
C GLY A 431 3.84 15.30 6.53
N ALA A 432 2.58 15.66 6.42
CA ALA A 432 1.53 15.00 7.17
C ALA A 432 1.09 13.72 6.45
N PHE A 433 1.04 12.60 7.17
CA PHE A 433 0.68 11.31 6.59
C PHE A 433 -0.84 11.24 6.38
N LEU A 434 -1.28 11.22 5.12
CA LEU A 434 -2.69 11.13 4.74
C LEU A 434 -3.41 9.93 5.36
N CYS A 435 -2.71 8.80 5.52
CA CYS A 435 -3.24 7.61 6.17
C CYS A 435 -3.71 7.88 7.60
N CYS A 436 -2.91 8.58 8.40
CA CYS A 436 -3.25 8.97 9.78
C CYS A 436 -4.52 9.83 9.82
N SER A 437 -4.67 10.71 8.84
CA SER A 437 -5.82 11.60 8.71
C SER A 437 -7.11 10.81 8.41
N PHE A 438 -7.05 9.81 7.53
CA PHE A 438 -8.17 8.88 7.30
C PHE A 438 -8.46 7.98 8.50
N TRP A 439 -7.43 7.52 9.23
CA TRP A 439 -7.63 6.80 10.50
C TRP A 439 -8.35 7.65 11.55
N LEU A 440 -8.11 8.97 11.58
CA LEU A 440 -8.85 9.87 12.47
C LEU A 440 -10.33 9.91 12.08
N ALA A 441 -10.64 10.03 10.80
CA ALA A 441 -12.04 9.99 10.33
C ALA A 441 -12.72 8.66 10.71
N GLU A 442 -12.03 7.53 10.53
CA GLU A 442 -12.52 6.22 10.92
C GLU A 442 -12.74 6.10 12.44
N ALA A 443 -11.76 6.50 13.25
CA ALA A 443 -11.85 6.46 14.71
C ALA A 443 -12.99 7.35 15.24
N LEU A 444 -13.20 8.54 14.65
CA LEU A 444 -14.33 9.40 14.97
C LEU A 444 -15.67 8.74 14.61
N ALA A 445 -15.76 8.10 13.45
CA ALA A 445 -16.96 7.38 13.02
C ALA A 445 -17.29 6.22 13.96
N ILE A 446 -16.28 5.45 14.37
CA ILE A 446 -16.37 4.34 15.32
C ILE A 446 -16.82 4.83 16.70
N ALA A 447 -16.32 5.98 17.16
CA ALA A 447 -16.69 6.59 18.44
C ALA A 447 -18.09 7.23 18.44
N GLY A 448 -18.85 7.11 17.34
CA GLY A 448 -20.19 7.66 17.18
C GLY A 448 -20.24 9.13 16.73
N ARG A 449 -19.08 9.77 16.49
CA ARG A 449 -18.97 11.18 16.07
C ARG A 449 -19.05 11.33 14.55
N ARG A 450 -20.12 10.78 13.99
CA ARG A 450 -20.29 10.59 12.53
C ARG A 450 -20.27 11.90 11.75
N ASP A 451 -20.85 12.98 12.27
CA ASP A 451 -20.87 14.28 11.58
C ASP A 451 -19.48 14.92 11.48
N GLU A 452 -18.66 14.77 12.52
CA GLU A 452 -17.26 15.25 12.50
C GLU A 452 -16.41 14.41 11.57
N ALA A 453 -16.58 13.09 11.62
CA ALA A 453 -15.91 12.17 10.70
C ALA A 453 -16.29 12.42 9.24
N ALA A 454 -17.57 12.69 8.93
CA ALA A 454 -18.03 12.99 7.59
C ALA A 454 -17.44 14.31 7.05
N ARG A 455 -17.39 15.36 7.86
CA ARG A 455 -16.73 16.63 7.48
C ARG A 455 -15.25 16.43 7.19
N LEU A 456 -14.54 15.73 8.07
CA LEU A 456 -13.13 15.41 7.86
C LEU A 456 -12.93 14.57 6.58
N MET A 457 -13.81 13.61 6.32
CA MET A 457 -13.79 12.79 5.12
C MET A 457 -13.95 13.64 3.84
N ASP A 458 -14.88 14.59 3.83
CA ASP A 458 -15.07 15.52 2.70
C ASP A 458 -13.84 16.40 2.46
N GLU A 459 -13.22 16.91 3.52
CA GLU A 459 -11.97 17.69 3.43
C GLU A 459 -10.82 16.86 2.86
N LEU A 460 -10.64 15.63 3.35
CA LEU A 460 -9.56 14.74 2.91
C LEU A 460 -9.75 14.28 1.47
N ILE A 461 -10.98 14.02 1.03
CA ILE A 461 -11.26 13.63 -0.36
C ILE A 461 -10.94 14.75 -1.34
N GLY A 462 -11.08 16.00 -0.91
CA GLY A 462 -10.73 17.18 -1.70
C GLY A 462 -9.22 17.31 -1.99
N LEU A 463 -8.36 16.53 -1.32
CA LEU A 463 -6.90 16.59 -1.47
C LEU A 463 -6.35 15.69 -2.58
N ALA A 464 -7.18 14.89 -3.24
CA ALA A 464 -6.74 14.01 -4.31
C ALA A 464 -6.17 14.80 -5.49
N ASN A 465 -5.25 14.20 -6.25
CA ASN A 465 -4.79 14.82 -7.50
C ASN A 465 -5.88 14.80 -8.60
N ASP A 466 -5.54 15.29 -9.79
CA ASP A 466 -6.42 15.40 -10.96
C ASP A 466 -7.04 14.07 -11.43
N VAL A 467 -6.44 12.93 -11.06
CA VAL A 467 -6.97 11.59 -11.34
C VAL A 467 -7.53 10.87 -10.11
N GLY A 468 -7.64 11.57 -8.97
CA GLY A 468 -8.24 11.07 -7.74
C GLY A 468 -7.35 10.15 -6.90
N LEU A 469 -6.02 10.27 -7.04
CA LEU A 469 -5.03 9.47 -6.32
C LEU A 469 -4.32 10.29 -5.23
N TYR A 470 -3.77 9.57 -4.25
CA TYR A 470 -3.03 10.13 -3.12
C TYR A 470 -1.59 9.63 -3.06
N ALA A 471 -0.69 10.51 -2.66
CA ALA A 471 0.65 10.14 -2.20
C ALA A 471 0.61 9.68 -0.74
N GLU A 472 1.78 9.34 -0.21
CA GLU A 472 1.98 8.98 1.19
C GLU A 472 1.69 10.16 2.12
N GLU A 473 2.33 11.27 1.83
CA GLU A 473 2.30 12.47 2.64
C GLU A 473 1.88 13.67 1.81
N ILE A 474 1.43 14.71 2.50
CA ILE A 474 1.19 16.02 1.92
C ILE A 474 1.82 17.07 2.82
N GLU A 475 2.46 18.07 2.23
CA GLU A 475 2.94 19.23 2.97
C GLU A 475 1.73 20.09 3.39
N PRO A 476 1.40 20.23 4.69
CA PRO A 476 0.23 21.00 5.11
C PRO A 476 0.12 22.46 4.64
N ALA A 477 1.22 23.19 4.45
CA ALA A 477 1.14 24.61 4.04
C ALA A 477 0.99 24.79 2.52
N GLY A 478 1.67 23.98 1.72
CA GLY A 478 1.69 24.08 0.26
C GLY A 478 0.76 23.10 -0.48
N GLY A 479 0.32 22.02 0.17
CA GLY A 479 -0.46 20.95 -0.45
C GLY A 479 0.36 20.08 -1.42
N GLU A 480 1.69 20.18 -1.42
CA GLU A 480 2.55 19.35 -2.28
C GLU A 480 2.53 17.89 -1.81
N PHE A 481 2.38 16.96 -2.75
CA PHE A 481 2.50 15.53 -2.48
C PHE A 481 3.94 15.14 -2.20
N LEU A 482 4.13 14.34 -1.15
CA LEU A 482 5.41 13.84 -0.65
C LEU A 482 5.33 12.32 -0.45
N GLY A 483 6.49 11.68 -0.39
CA GLY A 483 6.61 10.23 -0.26
C GLY A 483 6.08 9.44 -1.47
N ASN A 484 5.87 8.14 -1.28
CA ASN A 484 5.57 7.23 -2.39
C ASN A 484 4.15 7.41 -2.98
N PHE A 485 3.97 7.04 -4.26
CA PHE A 485 2.75 7.31 -5.03
C PHE A 485 2.41 6.23 -6.09
N PRO A 486 1.11 5.90 -6.30
CA PRO A 486 0.04 6.05 -5.33
C PRO A 486 0.33 5.19 -4.10
N GLN A 487 -0.02 5.68 -2.91
CA GLN A 487 0.27 4.96 -1.67
C GLN A 487 -0.90 4.06 -1.29
N GLY A 488 -0.69 2.74 -1.23
CA GLY A 488 -1.71 1.72 -1.00
C GLY A 488 -2.42 1.85 0.36
N LEU A 489 -1.69 1.95 1.47
CA LEU A 489 -2.23 2.14 2.81
C LEU A 489 -3.13 3.39 2.95
N VAL A 490 -2.85 4.49 2.25
CA VAL A 490 -3.69 5.70 2.23
C VAL A 490 -5.03 5.38 1.56
N HIS A 491 -5.01 4.69 0.42
CA HIS A 491 -6.22 4.27 -0.27
C HIS A 491 -7.00 3.20 0.53
N LEU A 492 -6.32 2.33 1.26
CA LEU A 492 -6.94 1.39 2.20
C LEU A 492 -7.64 2.12 3.35
N ALA A 493 -6.97 3.08 3.98
CA ALA A 493 -7.52 3.87 5.07
C ALA A 493 -8.73 4.71 4.61
N LEU A 494 -8.68 5.26 3.39
CA LEU A 494 -9.84 5.94 2.77
C LEU A 494 -11.03 4.99 2.67
N VAL A 495 -10.84 3.78 2.12
CA VAL A 495 -11.93 2.79 1.99
C VAL A 495 -12.46 2.40 3.37
N SER A 496 -11.58 2.14 4.35
CA SER A 496 -11.98 1.76 5.70
C SER A 496 -12.83 2.85 6.37
N ALA A 497 -12.37 4.11 6.33
CA ALA A 497 -13.12 5.25 6.85
C ALA A 497 -14.48 5.42 6.14
N ALA A 498 -14.50 5.29 4.81
CA ALA A 498 -15.72 5.40 4.01
C ALA A 498 -16.75 4.31 4.36
N VAL A 499 -16.30 3.09 4.69
CA VAL A 499 -17.18 1.99 5.10
C VAL A 499 -17.64 2.16 6.55
N ALA A 500 -16.78 2.61 7.46
CA ALA A 500 -17.19 2.93 8.83
C ALA A 500 -18.29 4.02 8.88
N LEU A 501 -18.27 4.95 7.92
CA LEU A 501 -19.28 5.99 7.72
C LEU A 501 -20.47 5.57 6.86
N ALA A 502 -20.42 4.43 6.19
CA ALA A 502 -21.56 3.94 5.44
C ALA A 502 -22.72 3.60 6.39
N PRO A 503 -23.99 3.70 5.93
CA PRO A 503 -25.11 3.16 6.68
C PRO A 503 -24.90 1.65 6.84
N THR A 504 -25.11 1.12 8.04
CA THR A 504 -25.19 -0.34 8.22
C THR A 504 -26.34 -0.85 7.35
N ALA A 505 -26.04 -1.75 6.42
CA ALA A 505 -27.09 -2.45 5.67
C ALA A 505 -28.07 -3.05 6.69
N SER A 506 -29.33 -2.61 6.62
CA SER A 506 -30.41 -3.10 7.49
C SER A 506 -30.79 -4.54 7.17
#